data_AF-A0A8S2UF73-F1
#
_entry.id   AF-A0A8S2UF73-F1
#
_cell.length_a   1.000
_cell.length_b   1.000
_cell.length_c   1.000
_cell.angle_alpha   90.00
_cell.angle_beta   90.00
_cell.angle_gamma   90.00
#
_symmetry.space_group_name_H-M   'P 1'
#
loop_
_entity.id
_entity.type
_entity.pdbx_description
1 polymer ?
#
loop_
_entity_poly.entity_id
_entity_poly.type
_entity_poly.pdbx_seq_one_letter_code
_entity_poly.pdbx_strand_id
1 'polypeptide(L)'
;MKELFKKIVSTLYRLRSKQILNQGYSATTLRNKLDPDHNVVLSFHGLRKARRVLQYISCQYMYYHNLEPKDFMTYMDILTFVESAIYLIDEVNEQADENEKRFKFDFSNKNILSDNEFFDNVNRNYQLSTLFYFLKNHNFYDNYVHRQLHDALLYYKLEQYCVSSFTESNSNNPLNEDLVQKCNSLRSFDIRLLDLILYKLTNQPYEDELLKCLYYREIMYESADDLLSYEQDILKNTFNIYRMYAHLYPNNSELYFNKYIRILADQYKKIFNYLLLQNPQLMKQHQQLDERNPSGLIYKEIKSNEFDVTENWIRPKCIHDEYTWKKNYYCDLQAKHI
;
A
#
# COMPACT_ATOMS: atom_id res chain seq x y z
N MET A 1 12.24 -34.92 22.14
CA MET A 1 12.79 -33.56 21.86
C MET A 1 11.72 -32.52 21.50
N LYS A 2 10.83 -32.73 20.50
CA LYS A 2 9.77 -31.76 20.14
C LYS A 2 8.84 -31.36 21.30
N GLU A 3 8.43 -32.31 22.13
CA GLU A 3 7.56 -32.04 23.30
C GLU A 3 8.30 -31.33 24.45
N LEU A 4 9.60 -31.56 24.59
CA LEU A 4 10.42 -30.84 25.56
C LEU A 4 10.62 -29.38 25.13
N PHE A 5 10.82 -29.13 23.82
CA PHE A 5 10.92 -27.79 23.27
C PHE A 5 9.60 -27.01 23.38
N LYS A 6 8.45 -27.64 23.10
CA LYS A 6 7.13 -27.04 23.35
C LYS A 6 6.90 -26.71 24.82
N LYS A 7 7.28 -27.61 25.75
CA LYS A 7 7.18 -27.35 27.19
C LYS A 7 8.11 -26.22 27.64
N ILE A 8 9.34 -26.14 27.13
CA ILE A 8 10.27 -25.07 27.47
C ILE A 8 9.77 -23.72 26.93
N VAL A 9 9.35 -23.64 25.66
CA VAL A 9 8.82 -22.40 25.07
C VAL A 9 7.52 -21.97 25.76
N SER A 10 6.60 -22.90 26.03
CA SER A 10 5.36 -22.65 26.78
C SER A 10 5.63 -22.14 28.21
N THR A 11 6.60 -22.74 28.90
CA THR A 11 6.96 -22.38 30.28
C THR A 11 7.67 -21.02 30.32
N LEU A 12 8.55 -20.73 29.36
CA LEU A 12 9.21 -19.42 29.24
C LEU A 12 8.20 -18.31 28.89
N TYR A 13 7.23 -18.58 28.01
CA TYR A 13 6.17 -17.64 27.68
C TYR A 13 5.25 -17.37 28.88
N ARG A 14 4.90 -18.41 29.65
CA ARG A 14 4.09 -18.30 30.88
C ARG A 14 4.80 -17.60 32.03
N LEU A 15 6.11 -17.82 32.19
CA LEU A 15 6.90 -17.18 33.25
C LEU A 15 7.12 -15.69 32.95
N ARG A 16 7.40 -15.33 31.69
CA ARG A 16 7.58 -13.93 31.28
C ARG A 16 6.25 -13.15 31.33
N SER A 17 5.15 -13.76 30.88
CA SER A 17 3.81 -13.14 30.99
C SER A 17 3.31 -13.01 32.43
N LYS A 18 3.54 -14.01 33.30
CA LYS A 18 3.18 -13.89 34.73
C LYS A 18 4.04 -12.89 35.51
N GLN A 19 5.34 -12.77 35.21
CA GLN A 19 6.17 -11.73 35.84
C GLN A 19 5.76 -10.32 35.41
N ILE A 20 5.29 -10.15 34.18
CA ILE A 20 4.79 -8.87 33.64
C ILE A 20 3.38 -8.53 34.16
N LEU A 21 2.51 -9.53 34.38
CA LEU A 21 1.14 -9.33 34.86
C LEU A 21 1.02 -9.20 36.39
N ASN A 22 1.92 -9.80 37.16
CA ASN A 22 1.86 -9.76 38.64
C ASN A 22 2.53 -8.54 39.27
N GLN A 23 3.27 -7.75 38.51
CA GLN A 23 3.73 -6.44 38.94
C GLN A 23 2.76 -5.44 38.32
N GLY A 24 1.79 -4.94 39.08
CA GLY A 24 0.67 -4.09 38.64
C GLY A 24 1.09 -2.76 38.00
N TYR A 25 1.71 -2.84 36.83
CA TYR A 25 2.12 -1.73 36.01
C TYR A 25 1.05 -1.52 34.95
N SER A 26 0.54 -0.29 34.84
CA SER A 26 -0.32 0.05 33.70
C SER A 26 0.50 -0.10 32.42
N ALA A 27 -0.17 -0.36 31.29
CA ALA A 27 0.47 -0.45 29.97
C ALA A 27 1.34 0.78 29.65
N THR A 28 1.06 1.92 30.28
CA THR A 28 1.82 3.17 30.21
C THR A 28 3.19 3.07 30.90
N THR A 29 3.31 2.32 31.99
CA THR A 29 4.58 2.17 32.74
C THR A 29 5.52 1.16 32.09
N LEU A 30 5.00 0.16 31.35
CA LEU A 30 5.81 -0.76 30.54
C LEU A 30 6.46 -0.06 29.33
N ARG A 31 5.81 0.97 28.78
CA ARG A 31 6.33 1.78 27.66
C ARG A 31 7.57 2.60 28.02
N ASN A 32 7.68 3.07 29.26
CA ASN A 32 8.73 4.00 29.68
C ASN A 32 9.95 3.31 30.33
N LYS A 33 9.98 1.98 30.40
CA LYS A 33 11.07 1.19 31.03
C LYS A 33 11.85 0.30 30.06
N LEU A 34 11.61 0.39 28.75
CA LEU A 34 12.42 -0.27 27.74
C LEU A 34 13.51 0.70 27.28
N ASP A 35 14.74 0.38 27.69
CA ASP A 35 16.04 0.99 27.36
C ASP A 35 16.32 1.04 25.82
N PRO A 36 17.37 1.71 25.31
CA PRO A 36 17.42 2.34 23.99
C PRO A 36 17.66 1.34 22.84
N ASP A 37 17.88 0.06 23.17
CA ASP A 37 17.88 -1.06 22.25
C ASP A 37 16.42 -1.44 21.96
N HIS A 38 15.84 -0.77 20.96
CA HIS A 38 14.46 -0.94 20.51
C HIS A 38 14.18 -2.40 20.14
N ASN A 39 13.71 -3.20 21.11
CA ASN A 39 13.10 -4.50 20.83
C ASN A 39 11.75 -4.27 20.15
N VAL A 40 11.78 -4.01 18.85
CA VAL A 40 10.61 -3.91 18.01
C VAL A 40 9.98 -5.29 17.89
N VAL A 41 8.75 -5.43 18.38
CA VAL A 41 8.01 -6.69 18.27
C VAL A 41 7.13 -6.63 17.03
N LEU A 42 7.52 -7.35 15.98
CA LEU A 42 6.67 -7.59 14.82
C LEU A 42 5.63 -8.67 15.14
N SER A 43 4.39 -8.46 14.74
CA SER A 43 3.36 -9.50 14.89
C SER A 43 3.60 -10.63 13.88
N PHE A 44 3.33 -11.87 14.27
CA PHE A 44 3.38 -13.00 13.32
C PHE A 44 2.39 -12.81 12.16
N HIS A 45 1.28 -12.10 12.41
CA HIS A 45 0.32 -11.75 11.37
C HIS A 45 0.93 -10.80 10.33
N GLY A 46 1.63 -9.75 10.77
CA GLY A 46 2.35 -8.84 9.88
C GLY A 46 3.42 -9.55 9.05
N LEU A 47 4.23 -10.42 9.68
CA LEU A 47 5.20 -11.25 8.95
C LEU A 47 4.54 -12.12 7.87
N ARG A 48 3.37 -12.70 8.16
CA ARG A 48 2.64 -13.54 7.20
C ARG A 48 2.09 -12.72 6.03
N LYS A 49 1.65 -11.50 6.28
CA LYS A 49 1.12 -10.57 5.27
C LYS A 49 2.22 -10.04 4.36
N ALA A 50 3.34 -9.63 4.96
CA ALA A 50 4.54 -9.17 4.28
C ALA A 50 5.03 -10.12 3.17
N ARG A 51 4.85 -11.43 3.36
CA ARG A 51 5.30 -12.46 2.40
C ARG A 51 4.85 -12.22 0.96
N ARG A 52 3.63 -11.73 0.73
CA ARG A 52 3.13 -11.50 -0.65
C ARG A 52 3.91 -10.37 -1.32
N VAL A 53 4.11 -9.25 -0.61
CA VAL A 53 4.86 -8.10 -1.12
C VAL A 53 6.33 -8.46 -1.28
N LEU A 54 6.93 -9.17 -0.33
CA LEU A 54 8.31 -9.64 -0.45
C LEU A 54 8.52 -10.58 -1.64
N GLN A 55 7.58 -11.48 -1.91
CA GLN A 55 7.61 -12.30 -3.11
C GLN A 55 7.56 -11.44 -4.37
N TYR A 56 6.67 -10.44 -4.39
CA TYR A 56 6.56 -9.50 -5.51
C TYR A 56 7.87 -8.72 -5.73
N ILE A 57 8.45 -8.13 -4.70
CA ILE A 57 9.76 -7.45 -4.74
C ILE A 57 10.85 -8.38 -5.29
N SER A 58 10.90 -9.63 -4.81
CA SER A 58 11.91 -10.60 -5.24
C SER A 58 11.81 -10.97 -6.72
N CYS A 59 10.59 -11.00 -7.26
CA CYS A 59 10.35 -11.38 -8.65
C CYS A 59 10.37 -10.20 -9.62
N GLN A 60 10.05 -8.98 -9.14
CA GLN A 60 9.70 -7.85 -10.00
C GLN A 60 10.59 -6.64 -9.82
N TYR A 61 11.31 -6.49 -8.70
CA TYR A 61 12.11 -5.29 -8.43
C TYR A 61 13.60 -5.58 -8.34
N MET A 62 14.00 -6.71 -7.77
CA MET A 62 15.42 -7.05 -7.55
C MET A 62 16.30 -6.90 -8.79
N TYR A 63 15.78 -7.19 -9.99
CA TYR A 63 16.56 -7.10 -11.22
C TYR A 63 16.95 -5.67 -11.61
N TYR A 64 16.19 -4.63 -11.22
CA TYR A 64 16.61 -3.23 -11.42
C TYR A 64 17.86 -2.90 -10.63
N HIS A 65 18.09 -3.64 -9.54
CA HIS A 65 19.21 -3.45 -8.63
C HIS A 65 20.38 -4.40 -8.94
N ASN A 66 20.36 -5.06 -10.11
CA ASN A 66 21.33 -6.09 -10.48
C ASN A 66 21.38 -7.27 -9.49
N LEU A 67 20.26 -7.58 -8.84
CA LEU A 67 20.12 -8.69 -7.92
C LEU A 67 19.35 -9.83 -8.57
N GLU A 68 19.79 -11.06 -8.30
CA GLU A 68 19.06 -12.28 -8.64
C GLU A 68 18.14 -12.69 -7.48
N PRO A 69 17.05 -13.45 -7.72
CA PRO A 69 16.17 -13.91 -6.65
C PRO A 69 16.89 -14.64 -5.49
N LYS A 70 18.03 -15.28 -5.76
CA LYS A 70 18.86 -15.94 -4.74
C LYS A 70 19.47 -14.95 -3.73
N ASP A 71 19.67 -13.70 -4.14
CA ASP A 71 20.25 -12.65 -3.29
C ASP A 71 19.24 -12.09 -2.30
N PHE A 72 17.96 -12.48 -2.40
CA PHE A 72 16.89 -12.02 -1.52
C PHE A 72 17.23 -12.31 -0.05
N MET A 73 17.82 -13.48 0.20
CA MET A 73 18.18 -13.93 1.55
C MET A 73 19.22 -13.02 2.22
N THR A 74 20.04 -12.30 1.44
CA THR A 74 21.03 -11.35 1.94
C THR A 74 20.37 -10.13 2.60
N TYR A 75 19.18 -9.75 2.15
CA TYR A 75 18.47 -8.54 2.59
C TYR A 75 17.12 -8.84 3.25
N MET A 76 16.81 -10.13 3.44
CA MET A 76 15.48 -10.58 3.85
C MET A 76 15.05 -9.97 5.18
N ASP A 77 15.95 -9.87 6.15
CA ASP A 77 15.68 -9.31 7.47
C ASP A 77 15.21 -7.84 7.40
N ILE A 78 15.93 -7.02 6.64
CA ILE A 78 15.62 -5.58 6.46
C ILE A 78 14.32 -5.41 5.69
N LEU A 79 14.17 -6.09 4.54
CA LEU A 79 12.96 -6.00 3.73
C LEU A 79 11.73 -6.50 4.49
N THR A 80 11.87 -7.62 5.21
CA THR A 80 10.78 -8.17 6.03
C THR A 80 10.42 -7.24 7.16
N PHE A 81 11.41 -6.64 7.82
CA PHE A 81 11.16 -5.69 8.91
C PHE A 81 10.34 -4.50 8.42
N VAL A 82 10.78 -3.88 7.32
CA VAL A 82 10.15 -2.67 6.77
C VAL A 82 8.72 -2.96 6.36
N GLU A 83 8.51 -4.00 5.55
CA GLU A 83 7.19 -4.39 5.07
C GLU A 83 6.25 -4.76 6.23
N SER A 84 6.74 -5.52 7.21
CA SER A 84 5.93 -5.87 8.38
C SER A 84 5.59 -4.67 9.24
N ALA A 85 6.49 -3.68 9.33
CA ALA A 85 6.24 -2.44 10.05
C ALA A 85 5.19 -1.58 9.34
N ILE A 86 5.23 -1.50 8.00
CA ILE A 86 4.20 -0.84 7.19
C ILE A 86 2.85 -1.49 7.44
N TYR A 87 2.77 -2.81 7.38
CA TYR A 87 1.51 -3.51 7.64
C TYR A 87 0.94 -3.23 9.04
N LEU A 88 1.78 -3.11 10.07
CA LEU A 88 1.32 -2.72 11.40
C LEU A 88 0.82 -1.26 11.44
N ILE A 89 1.33 -0.39 10.58
CA ILE A 89 0.84 0.97 10.40
C ILE A 89 -0.52 0.96 9.69
N ASP A 90 -0.68 0.15 8.64
CA ASP A 90 -1.96 -0.05 7.94
C ASP A 90 -3.05 -0.54 8.88
N GLU A 91 -2.77 -1.55 9.72
CA GLU A 91 -3.75 -2.05 10.70
C GLU A 91 -4.20 -0.95 11.67
N VAL A 92 -3.29 -0.05 12.06
CA VAL A 92 -3.64 1.10 12.91
C VAL A 92 -4.48 2.13 12.16
N ASN A 93 -4.27 2.31 10.87
CA ASN A 93 -5.11 3.16 10.02
C ASN A 93 -6.52 2.58 9.85
N GLU A 94 -6.62 1.26 9.63
CA GLU A 94 -7.88 0.54 9.42
C GLU A 94 -8.71 0.32 10.70
N GLN A 95 -8.08 0.06 11.85
CA GLN A 95 -8.77 -0.32 13.12
C GLN A 95 -9.36 0.85 13.91
N ALA A 96 -9.53 2.02 13.32
CA ALA A 96 -9.94 3.18 14.07
C ALA A 96 -11.46 3.31 14.14
N ASP A 97 -12.04 2.94 15.29
CA ASP A 97 -13.23 3.62 15.80
C ASP A 97 -13.06 5.14 15.63
N GLU A 98 -14.09 5.86 15.17
CA GLU A 98 -13.99 7.29 14.83
C GLU A 98 -13.43 8.15 15.99
N ASN A 99 -13.57 7.70 17.23
CA ASN A 99 -13.08 8.35 18.44
C ASN A 99 -11.61 8.01 18.79
N GLU A 100 -11.00 6.99 18.16
CA GLU A 100 -9.65 6.48 18.43
C GLU A 100 -8.70 6.53 17.23
N LYS A 101 -9.02 7.29 16.17
CA LYS A 101 -8.09 7.53 15.05
C LYS A 101 -6.75 8.04 15.55
N ARG A 102 -5.72 7.18 15.50
CA ARG A 102 -4.36 7.47 15.99
C ARG A 102 -3.62 8.44 15.07
N PHE A 103 -3.98 8.47 13.80
CA PHE A 103 -3.58 9.52 12.88
C PHE A 103 -4.53 10.71 13.01
N LYS A 104 -3.96 11.89 13.25
CA LYS A 104 -4.71 13.14 13.26
C LYS A 104 -4.33 13.92 12.02
N PHE A 105 -5.27 14.04 11.11
CA PHE A 105 -5.10 14.80 9.88
C PHE A 105 -5.89 16.10 9.93
N ASP A 106 -5.26 17.18 9.49
CA ASP A 106 -5.98 18.42 9.23
C ASP A 106 -6.58 18.38 7.82
N PHE A 107 -7.91 18.29 7.73
CA PHE A 107 -8.63 18.27 6.46
C PHE A 107 -8.89 19.67 5.88
N SER A 108 -8.38 20.74 6.50
CA SER A 108 -8.47 22.12 5.96
C SER A 108 -7.77 22.23 4.60
N ASN A 109 -6.63 21.56 4.43
CA ASN A 109 -5.92 21.42 3.17
C ASN A 109 -5.72 19.94 2.82
N LYS A 110 -6.70 19.38 2.09
CA LYS A 110 -6.83 17.94 1.84
C LYS A 110 -5.66 17.33 1.06
N ASN A 111 -4.98 18.13 0.24
CA ASN A 111 -3.94 17.67 -0.69
C ASN A 111 -2.51 17.77 -0.17
N ILE A 112 -2.32 18.35 1.01
CA ILE A 112 -1.00 18.62 1.56
C ILE A 112 -0.94 18.01 2.95
N LEU A 113 0.17 17.35 3.22
CA LEU A 113 0.63 17.03 4.55
C LEU A 113 1.83 17.96 4.79
N SER A 114 1.88 18.63 5.94
CA SER A 114 3.04 19.48 6.28
C SER A 114 4.09 18.67 7.02
N ASP A 115 5.36 19.10 7.01
CA ASP A 115 6.41 18.46 7.82
C ASP A 115 6.07 18.43 9.31
N ASN A 116 5.44 19.49 9.82
CA ASN A 116 4.98 19.52 11.21
C ASN A 116 3.92 18.43 11.46
N GLU A 117 2.95 18.27 10.56
CA GLU A 117 1.92 17.23 10.65
C GLU A 117 2.55 15.82 10.51
N PHE A 118 3.56 15.66 9.63
CA PHE A 118 4.33 14.43 9.51
C PHE A 118 5.02 14.06 10.82
N PHE A 119 5.84 14.96 11.39
CA PHE A 119 6.57 14.69 12.62
C PHE A 119 5.65 14.54 13.84
N ASP A 120 4.52 15.25 13.89
CA ASP A 120 3.50 15.04 14.91
C ASP A 120 2.94 13.62 14.86
N ASN A 121 2.67 13.09 13.66
CA ASN A 121 2.21 11.71 13.50
C ASN A 121 3.34 10.71 13.81
N VAL A 122 4.59 10.98 13.43
CA VAL A 122 5.75 10.17 13.83
C VAL A 122 5.86 10.11 15.36
N ASN A 123 5.65 11.21 16.07
CA ASN A 123 5.77 11.25 17.54
C ASN A 123 4.61 10.56 18.27
N ARG A 124 3.42 10.52 17.67
CA ARG A 124 2.19 9.96 18.29
C ARG A 124 1.96 8.50 17.95
N ASN A 125 2.38 8.07 16.76
CA ASN A 125 2.20 6.72 16.27
C ASN A 125 3.49 5.91 16.46
N TYR A 126 3.50 5.05 17.49
CA TYR A 126 4.65 4.22 17.84
C TYR A 126 5.14 3.33 16.69
N GLN A 127 4.24 2.78 15.87
CA GLN A 127 4.59 1.94 14.72
C GLN A 127 5.34 2.75 13.67
N LEU A 128 4.86 3.96 13.37
CA LEU A 128 5.54 4.88 12.46
C LEU A 128 6.86 5.38 13.04
N SER A 129 6.92 5.74 14.33
CA SER A 129 8.18 6.13 14.99
C SER A 129 9.21 5.03 14.84
N THR A 130 8.78 3.79 15.05
CA THR A 130 9.64 2.61 15.00
C THR A 130 10.26 2.44 13.60
N LEU A 131 9.44 2.49 12.54
CA LEU A 131 9.94 2.43 11.17
C LEU A 131 10.88 3.61 10.87
N PHE A 132 10.49 4.82 11.23
CA PHE A 132 11.27 6.04 11.00
C PHE A 132 12.67 5.95 11.64
N TYR A 133 12.75 5.62 12.93
CA TYR A 133 14.04 5.52 13.63
C TYR A 133 14.86 4.32 13.17
N PHE A 134 14.23 3.20 12.79
CA PHE A 134 14.93 2.09 12.16
C PHE A 134 15.64 2.54 10.87
N LEU A 135 14.91 3.18 9.96
CA LEU A 135 15.46 3.68 8.69
C LEU A 135 16.58 4.70 8.92
N LYS A 136 16.41 5.59 9.91
CA LYS A 136 17.42 6.59 10.26
C LYS A 136 18.69 5.96 10.83
N ASN A 137 18.56 5.05 11.78
CA ASN A 137 19.71 4.42 12.46
C ASN A 137 20.49 3.47 11.55
N HIS A 138 19.86 2.93 10.50
CA HIS A 138 20.49 2.06 9.50
C HIS A 138 20.93 2.80 8.23
N ASN A 139 20.95 4.15 8.25
CA ASN A 139 21.35 5.01 7.12
C ASN A 139 20.52 4.83 5.84
N PHE A 140 19.28 4.36 5.96
CA PHE A 140 18.32 4.28 4.85
C PHE A 140 17.50 5.57 4.69
N TYR A 141 17.42 6.40 5.73
CA TYR A 141 16.64 7.63 5.69
C TYR A 141 17.36 8.77 4.97
N ASP A 142 16.83 9.19 3.82
CA ASP A 142 17.22 10.39 3.08
C ASP A 142 15.99 11.10 2.48
N ASN A 143 16.20 12.06 1.58
CA ASN A 143 15.12 12.85 1.00
C ASN A 143 14.14 12.03 0.14
N TYR A 144 14.55 10.91 -0.45
CA TYR A 144 13.62 10.06 -1.21
C TYR A 144 12.75 9.25 -0.24
N VAL A 145 13.39 8.62 0.76
CA VAL A 145 12.67 7.86 1.78
C VAL A 145 11.76 8.75 2.63
N HIS A 146 12.19 9.96 2.97
CA HIS A 146 11.35 10.94 3.65
C HIS A 146 10.09 11.27 2.86
N ARG A 147 10.25 11.60 1.56
CA ARG A 147 9.10 11.86 0.66
C ARG A 147 8.18 10.65 0.57
N GLN A 148 8.73 9.43 0.52
CA GLN A 148 7.91 8.22 0.42
C GLN A 148 7.11 7.93 1.69
N LEU A 149 7.67 8.16 2.89
CA LEU A 149 6.94 8.07 4.15
C LEU A 149 5.89 9.18 4.29
N HIS A 150 6.20 10.36 3.78
CA HIS A 150 5.28 11.48 3.75
C HIS A 150 4.08 11.17 2.83
N ASP A 151 4.34 10.61 1.65
CA ASP A 151 3.34 10.13 0.70
C ASP A 151 2.46 9.02 1.30
N ALA A 152 3.01 8.12 2.12
CA ALA A 152 2.23 7.10 2.83
C ALA A 152 1.21 7.73 3.80
N LEU A 153 1.62 8.72 4.59
CA LEU A 153 0.70 9.43 5.48
C LEU A 153 -0.35 10.25 4.72
N LEU A 154 0.03 10.88 3.61
CA LEU A 154 -0.91 11.58 2.75
C LEU A 154 -1.90 10.62 2.10
N TYR A 155 -1.48 9.41 1.73
CA TYR A 155 -2.37 8.36 1.26
C TYR A 155 -3.42 8.01 2.33
N TYR A 156 -3.03 7.69 3.56
CA TYR A 156 -4.00 7.38 4.62
C TYR A 156 -4.99 8.51 4.87
N LYS A 157 -4.52 9.77 4.84
CA LYS A 157 -5.39 10.96 4.94
C LYS A 157 -6.42 11.00 3.83
N LEU A 158 -5.99 10.84 2.58
CA LEU A 158 -6.86 10.89 1.41
C LEU A 158 -7.79 9.67 1.31
N GLU A 159 -7.33 8.49 1.70
CA GLU A 159 -8.13 7.26 1.72
C GLU A 159 -9.31 7.41 2.67
N GLN A 160 -9.04 7.83 3.91
CA GLN A 160 -10.09 8.10 4.89
C GLN A 160 -11.08 9.15 4.40
N TYR A 161 -10.59 10.22 3.76
CA TYR A 161 -11.44 11.23 3.16
C TYR A 161 -12.34 10.63 2.07
N CYS A 162 -11.75 9.89 1.13
CA CYS A 162 -12.47 9.33 0.00
C CYS A 162 -13.55 8.33 0.43
N VAL A 163 -13.20 7.41 1.32
CA VAL A 163 -14.13 6.39 1.83
C VAL A 163 -15.26 7.01 2.66
N SER A 164 -14.96 8.03 3.48
CA SER A 164 -15.97 8.70 4.31
C SER A 164 -17.08 9.39 3.49
N SER A 165 -16.81 9.69 2.22
CA SER A 165 -17.78 10.32 1.31
C SER A 165 -18.97 9.41 0.95
N PHE A 166 -18.85 8.11 1.23
CA PHE A 166 -19.91 7.11 1.03
C PHE A 166 -20.76 6.87 2.30
N THR A 167 -20.52 7.60 3.38
CA THR A 167 -21.30 7.52 4.62
C THR A 167 -22.40 8.59 4.64
N GLU A 168 -23.60 8.23 5.13
CA GLU A 168 -24.80 9.10 5.14
C GLU A 168 -24.59 10.43 5.90
N SER A 169 -23.59 10.49 6.78
CA SER A 169 -23.28 11.64 7.65
C SER A 169 -22.50 12.77 6.97
N ASN A 170 -22.00 12.60 5.74
CA ASN A 170 -21.00 13.50 5.14
C ASN A 170 -21.41 14.18 3.82
N SER A 171 -22.68 14.58 3.68
CA SER A 171 -23.20 15.33 2.51
C SER A 171 -22.48 16.66 2.21
N ASN A 172 -21.63 17.17 3.11
CA ASN A 172 -20.94 18.45 3.00
C ASN A 172 -19.48 18.36 2.52
N ASN A 173 -18.94 17.16 2.24
CA ASN A 173 -17.58 16.98 1.74
C ASN A 173 -17.60 16.27 0.38
N PRO A 174 -17.88 16.99 -0.73
CA PRO A 174 -17.92 16.36 -2.03
C PRO A 174 -16.54 15.80 -2.41
N LEU A 175 -16.54 14.59 -2.98
CA LEU A 175 -15.38 14.03 -3.65
C LEU A 175 -14.97 14.95 -4.81
N ASN A 176 -13.68 15.01 -5.07
CA ASN A 176 -13.09 15.75 -6.18
C ASN A 176 -12.17 14.80 -6.95
N GLU A 177 -12.19 14.86 -8.29
CA GLU A 177 -11.39 14.00 -9.16
C GLU A 177 -9.89 14.09 -8.86
N ASP A 178 -9.33 15.28 -8.65
CA ASP A 178 -7.90 15.46 -8.36
C ASP A 178 -7.50 14.78 -7.05
N LEU A 179 -8.36 14.84 -6.02
CA LEU A 179 -8.13 14.16 -4.74
C LEU A 179 -8.13 12.64 -4.91
N VAL A 180 -9.10 12.13 -5.67
CA VAL A 180 -9.24 10.70 -5.97
C VAL A 180 -8.03 10.18 -6.75
N GLN A 181 -7.62 10.91 -7.79
CA GLN A 181 -6.44 10.55 -8.58
C GLN A 181 -5.16 10.62 -7.76
N LYS A 182 -5.02 11.64 -6.89
CA LYS A 182 -3.88 11.76 -5.98
C LYS A 182 -3.85 10.61 -4.97
N CYS A 183 -4.99 10.24 -4.40
CA CYS A 183 -5.10 9.08 -3.50
C CYS A 183 -4.59 7.81 -4.19
N ASN A 184 -5.10 7.52 -5.39
CA ASN A 184 -4.66 6.37 -6.19
C ASN A 184 -3.16 6.42 -6.51
N SER A 185 -2.64 7.62 -6.78
CA SER A 185 -1.24 7.82 -7.14
C SER A 185 -0.26 7.49 -6.01
N LEU A 186 -0.71 7.49 -4.77
CA LEU A 186 0.10 7.26 -3.57
C LEU A 186 0.01 5.84 -3.02
N ARG A 187 -0.92 5.01 -3.51
CA ARG A 187 -1.31 3.72 -2.89
C ARG A 187 -0.17 2.71 -2.75
N SER A 188 0.67 2.55 -3.77
CA SER A 188 1.79 1.59 -3.78
C SER A 188 3.05 2.11 -3.04
N PHE A 189 2.87 2.88 -1.96
CA PHE A 189 3.99 3.49 -1.23
C PHE A 189 4.91 2.47 -0.57
N ASP A 190 4.38 1.30 -0.20
CA ASP A 190 5.06 0.19 0.44
C ASP A 190 6.13 -0.42 -0.48
N ILE A 191 5.73 -0.77 -1.70
CA ILE A 191 6.61 -1.30 -2.75
C ILE A 191 7.66 -0.25 -3.12
N ARG A 192 7.28 1.01 -3.27
CA ARG A 192 8.22 2.11 -3.57
C ARG A 192 9.23 2.32 -2.45
N LEU A 193 8.81 2.23 -1.19
CA LEU A 193 9.73 2.34 -0.06
C LEU A 193 10.73 1.19 -0.06
N LEU A 194 10.27 -0.05 -0.34
CA LEU A 194 11.16 -1.21 -0.46
C LEU A 194 12.13 -1.08 -1.65
N ASP A 195 11.69 -0.52 -2.78
CA ASP A 195 12.55 -0.24 -3.94
C ASP A 195 13.65 0.79 -3.60
N LEU A 196 13.28 1.89 -2.93
CA LEU A 196 14.25 2.87 -2.44
C LEU A 196 15.26 2.27 -1.45
N ILE A 197 14.83 1.32 -0.63
CA ILE A 197 15.73 0.60 0.29
C ILE A 197 16.67 -0.32 -0.47
N LEU A 198 16.24 -0.97 -1.56
CA LEU A 198 17.12 -1.78 -2.41
C LEU A 198 18.24 -0.93 -3.04
N TYR A 199 17.98 0.31 -3.47
CA TYR A 199 19.03 1.23 -3.91
C TYR A 199 20.07 1.45 -2.81
N LYS A 200 19.63 1.66 -1.56
CA LYS A 200 20.55 1.86 -0.43
C LYS A 200 21.33 0.62 -0.07
N LEU A 201 20.68 -0.54 -0.06
CA LEU A 201 21.32 -1.83 0.23
C LEU A 201 22.38 -2.20 -0.81
N THR A 202 22.16 -1.83 -2.07
CA THR A 202 23.10 -2.08 -3.18
C THR A 202 24.07 -0.93 -3.42
N ASN A 203 23.99 0.16 -2.64
CA ASN A 203 24.76 1.39 -2.83
C ASN A 203 24.66 1.96 -4.25
N GLN A 204 23.50 1.83 -4.88
CA GLN A 204 23.21 2.40 -6.20
C GLN A 204 22.62 3.80 -6.05
N PRO A 205 22.95 4.74 -6.97
CA PRO A 205 22.28 6.03 -7.02
C PRO A 205 20.83 5.85 -7.47
N TYR A 206 19.93 6.69 -6.97
CA TYR A 206 18.54 6.70 -7.43
C TYR A 206 18.44 7.06 -8.91
N GLU A 207 17.68 6.26 -9.67
CA GLU A 207 17.40 6.52 -11.07
C GLU A 207 16.00 7.14 -11.25
N ASP A 208 15.93 8.47 -11.26
CA ASP A 208 14.65 9.21 -11.25
C ASP A 208 13.70 8.81 -12.39
N GLU A 209 14.20 8.62 -13.61
CA GLU A 209 13.36 8.24 -14.75
C GLU A 209 12.84 6.80 -14.63
N LEU A 210 13.63 5.88 -14.05
CA LEU A 210 13.19 4.52 -13.78
C LEU A 210 12.15 4.50 -12.67
N LEU A 211 12.41 5.19 -11.55
CA LEU A 211 11.45 5.37 -10.46
C LEU A 211 10.11 5.94 -10.96
N LYS A 212 10.18 6.93 -11.85
CA LYS A 212 8.99 7.54 -12.47
C LYS A 212 8.28 6.61 -13.46
N CYS A 213 9.02 5.77 -14.18
CA CYS A 213 8.44 4.73 -15.03
C CYS A 213 7.66 3.71 -14.19
N LEU A 214 8.26 3.24 -13.10
CA LEU A 214 7.65 2.30 -12.16
C LEU A 214 6.43 2.90 -11.47
N TYR A 215 6.51 4.17 -11.05
CA TYR A 215 5.38 4.91 -10.48
C TYR A 215 4.12 4.84 -11.35
N TYR A 216 4.20 5.15 -12.64
CA TYR A 216 3.02 5.10 -13.52
C TYR A 216 2.51 3.67 -13.73
N ARG A 217 3.43 2.70 -13.84
CA ARG A 217 3.09 1.29 -13.97
C ARG A 217 2.31 0.80 -12.76
N GLU A 218 2.78 1.10 -11.56
CA GLU A 218 2.14 0.71 -10.30
C GLU A 218 0.73 1.25 -10.20
N ILE A 219 0.51 2.54 -10.50
CA ILE A 219 -0.83 3.13 -10.47
C ILE A 219 -1.80 2.39 -11.40
N MET A 220 -1.33 2.02 -12.60
CA MET A 220 -2.14 1.26 -13.54
C MET A 220 -2.39 -0.18 -13.06
N TYR A 221 -1.44 -0.79 -12.34
CA TYR A 221 -1.63 -2.11 -11.73
C TYR A 221 -2.63 -2.09 -10.57
N GLU A 222 -2.55 -1.11 -9.67
CA GLU A 222 -3.57 -0.91 -8.62
C GLU A 222 -4.95 -0.68 -9.24
N SER A 223 -5.02 0.12 -10.30
CA SER A 223 -6.27 0.40 -10.99
C SER A 223 -6.85 -0.83 -11.69
N ALA A 224 -6.01 -1.75 -12.15
CA ALA A 224 -6.44 -3.03 -12.72
C ALA A 224 -6.90 -4.01 -11.62
N ASP A 225 -6.18 -4.08 -10.50
CA ASP A 225 -6.57 -4.90 -9.34
C ASP A 225 -7.95 -4.46 -8.82
N ASP A 226 -8.18 -3.14 -8.73
CA ASP A 226 -9.46 -2.56 -8.30
C ASP A 226 -10.64 -2.97 -9.19
N LEU A 227 -10.44 -3.22 -10.48
CA LEU A 227 -11.53 -3.74 -11.33
C LEU A 227 -11.86 -5.19 -11.01
N LEU A 228 -10.86 -5.98 -10.61
CA LEU A 228 -11.05 -7.38 -10.23
C LEU A 228 -11.66 -7.51 -8.82
N SER A 229 -11.33 -6.58 -7.92
CA SER A 229 -11.81 -6.57 -6.53
C SER A 229 -13.02 -5.67 -6.28
N TYR A 230 -13.54 -4.97 -7.30
CA TYR A 230 -14.57 -3.94 -7.18
C TYR A 230 -15.73 -4.27 -6.22
N GLU A 231 -16.41 -5.40 -6.42
CA GLU A 231 -17.52 -5.81 -5.56
C GLU A 231 -17.08 -6.09 -4.12
N GLN A 232 -15.90 -6.68 -3.95
CA GLN A 232 -15.35 -7.04 -2.64
C GLN A 232 -14.90 -5.78 -1.87
N ASP A 233 -14.39 -4.78 -2.57
CA ASP A 233 -13.99 -3.50 -1.97
C ASP A 233 -15.20 -2.66 -1.56
N ILE A 234 -16.27 -2.69 -2.35
CA ILE A 234 -17.56 -2.10 -1.95
C ILE A 234 -18.07 -2.73 -0.67
N LEU A 235 -18.04 -4.07 -0.56
CA LEU A 235 -18.47 -4.80 0.64
C LEU A 235 -17.63 -4.44 1.88
N LYS A 236 -16.32 -4.29 1.72
CA LYS A 236 -15.39 -3.91 2.81
C LYS A 236 -15.38 -2.40 3.10
N ASN A 237 -16.04 -1.61 2.26
CA ASN A 237 -15.97 -0.15 2.26
C ASN A 237 -14.51 0.37 2.17
N THR A 238 -13.70 -0.24 1.31
CA THR A 238 -12.32 0.18 1.06
C THR A 238 -12.24 1.14 -0.13
N PHE A 239 -11.11 1.84 -0.26
CA PHE A 239 -10.85 2.65 -1.44
C PHE A 239 -10.72 1.74 -2.67
N ASN A 240 -11.35 2.19 -3.75
CA ASN A 240 -11.29 1.55 -5.05
C ASN A 240 -11.47 2.63 -6.11
N ILE A 241 -10.52 2.80 -7.01
CA ILE A 241 -10.51 3.92 -7.96
C ILE A 241 -11.74 3.91 -8.86
N TYR A 242 -12.18 2.74 -9.33
CA TYR A 242 -13.36 2.64 -10.19
C TYR A 242 -14.65 2.98 -9.43
N ARG A 243 -14.75 2.59 -8.15
CA ARG A 243 -15.82 3.02 -7.23
C ARG A 243 -15.87 4.54 -7.07
N MET A 244 -14.71 5.20 -6.97
CA MET A 244 -14.67 6.66 -6.90
C MET A 244 -15.20 7.30 -8.20
N TYR A 245 -14.82 6.76 -9.37
CA TYR A 245 -15.33 7.25 -10.66
C TYR A 245 -16.83 6.96 -10.86
N ALA A 246 -17.32 5.81 -10.38
CA ALA A 246 -18.74 5.48 -10.35
C ALA A 246 -19.55 6.52 -9.56
N HIS A 247 -19.00 6.99 -8.44
CA HIS A 247 -19.63 8.02 -7.63
C HIS A 247 -19.53 9.43 -8.24
N LEU A 248 -18.34 9.83 -8.71
CA LEU A 248 -18.11 11.14 -9.32
C LEU A 248 -18.89 11.32 -10.63
N TYR A 249 -19.03 10.25 -11.41
CA TYR A 249 -19.63 10.27 -12.75
C TYR A 249 -20.64 9.14 -12.93
N PRO A 250 -21.82 9.17 -12.28
CA PRO A 250 -22.76 8.04 -12.31
C PRO A 250 -23.14 7.57 -13.72
N ASN A 251 -23.28 8.50 -14.67
CA ASN A 251 -23.67 8.18 -16.05
C ASN A 251 -22.49 7.98 -17.01
N ASN A 252 -21.26 8.29 -16.59
CA ASN A 252 -20.08 8.34 -17.49
C ASN A 252 -18.81 7.78 -16.85
N SER A 253 -18.93 7.00 -15.78
CA SER A 253 -17.80 6.50 -14.98
C SER A 253 -16.74 5.81 -15.81
N GLU A 254 -17.14 4.93 -16.72
CA GLU A 254 -16.24 4.25 -17.66
C GLU A 254 -15.47 5.23 -18.55
N LEU A 255 -16.14 6.24 -19.12
CA LEU A 255 -15.52 7.22 -20.00
C LEU A 255 -14.41 8.00 -19.27
N TYR A 256 -14.72 8.53 -18.09
CA TYR A 256 -13.78 9.34 -17.31
C TYR A 256 -12.67 8.51 -16.67
N PHE A 257 -12.97 7.29 -16.21
CA PHE A 257 -11.96 6.35 -15.73
C PHE A 257 -10.99 5.98 -16.86
N ASN A 258 -11.50 5.63 -18.04
CA ASN A 258 -10.66 5.31 -19.21
C ASN A 258 -9.79 6.51 -19.64
N LYS A 259 -10.31 7.73 -19.56
CA LYS A 259 -9.53 8.95 -19.82
C LYS A 259 -8.35 9.08 -18.86
N TYR A 260 -8.56 8.81 -17.57
CA TYR A 260 -7.50 8.82 -16.56
C TYR A 260 -6.45 7.74 -16.84
N ILE A 261 -6.87 6.50 -17.12
CA ILE A 261 -5.95 5.41 -17.49
C ILE A 261 -5.16 5.73 -18.76
N ARG A 262 -5.78 6.33 -19.79
CA ARG A 262 -5.09 6.79 -21.00
C ARG A 262 -3.97 7.79 -20.70
N ILE A 263 -4.23 8.75 -19.82
CA ILE A 263 -3.23 9.74 -19.41
C ILE A 263 -2.03 9.04 -18.75
N LEU A 264 -2.27 8.12 -17.81
CA LEU A 264 -1.19 7.35 -17.15
C LEU A 264 -0.40 6.51 -18.16
N ALA A 265 -1.09 5.83 -19.07
CA ALA A 265 -0.47 5.00 -20.10
C ALA A 265 0.41 5.81 -21.05
N ASP A 266 -0.05 6.98 -21.49
CA ASP A 266 0.73 7.89 -22.33
C ASP A 266 1.99 8.38 -21.62
N GLN A 267 1.90 8.71 -20.32
CA GLN A 267 3.07 9.13 -19.54
C GLN A 267 4.06 7.98 -19.34
N TYR A 268 3.57 6.80 -18.98
CA TYR A 268 4.40 5.60 -18.88
C TYR A 268 5.10 5.31 -20.22
N LYS A 269 4.37 5.31 -21.34
CA LYS A 269 4.92 5.00 -22.66
C LYS A 269 6.02 5.98 -23.08
N LYS A 270 5.84 7.28 -22.81
CA LYS A 270 6.86 8.29 -23.09
C LYS A 270 8.17 7.99 -22.36
N ILE A 271 8.10 7.73 -21.06
CA ILE A 271 9.29 7.45 -20.23
C ILE A 271 9.86 6.08 -20.55
N PHE A 272 9.02 5.07 -20.74
CA PHE A 272 9.43 3.72 -21.13
C PHE A 272 10.23 3.74 -22.44
N ASN A 273 9.74 4.47 -23.46
CA ASN A 273 10.46 4.58 -24.74
C ASN A 273 11.80 5.32 -24.58
N TYR A 274 11.85 6.35 -23.73
CA TYR A 274 13.10 7.02 -23.39
C TYR A 274 14.09 6.04 -22.74
N LEU A 275 13.67 5.31 -21.70
CA LEU A 275 14.49 4.31 -21.02
C LEU A 275 14.90 3.15 -21.92
N LEU A 276 14.04 2.74 -22.85
CA LEU A 276 14.33 1.69 -23.83
C LEU A 276 15.49 2.09 -24.75
N LEU A 277 15.63 3.37 -25.07
CA LEU A 277 16.78 3.88 -25.84
C LEU A 277 18.05 3.92 -24.99
N GLN A 278 17.96 4.21 -23.69
CA GLN A 278 19.11 4.29 -22.78
C GLN A 278 19.63 2.90 -22.37
N ASN A 279 18.73 1.99 -22.00
CA ASN A 279 19.04 0.65 -21.55
C ASN A 279 18.06 -0.38 -22.14
N PRO A 280 18.27 -0.80 -23.40
CA PRO A 280 17.35 -1.71 -24.08
C PRO A 280 17.19 -3.07 -23.40
N GLN A 281 18.25 -3.56 -22.74
CA GLN A 281 18.23 -4.88 -22.10
C GLN A 281 17.33 -4.86 -20.86
N LEU A 282 17.52 -3.86 -19.99
CA LEU A 282 16.71 -3.69 -18.78
C LEU A 282 15.22 -3.54 -19.12
N MET A 283 14.90 -2.70 -20.10
CA MET A 283 13.51 -2.44 -20.47
C MET A 283 12.85 -3.60 -21.23
N LYS A 284 13.62 -4.43 -21.95
CA LYS A 284 13.10 -5.70 -22.49
C LYS A 284 12.79 -6.70 -21.37
N GLN A 285 13.65 -6.80 -20.36
CA GLN A 285 13.37 -7.63 -19.19
C GLN A 285 12.15 -7.13 -18.43
N HIS A 286 12.01 -5.82 -18.27
CA HIS A 286 10.79 -5.18 -17.73
C HIS A 286 9.53 -5.62 -18.46
N GLN A 287 9.54 -5.52 -19.80
CA GLN A 287 8.42 -6.00 -20.60
C GLN A 287 8.11 -7.47 -20.33
N GLN A 288 9.12 -8.35 -20.36
CA GLN A 288 8.96 -9.79 -20.12
C GLN A 288 8.34 -10.11 -18.76
N LEU A 289 8.72 -9.37 -17.72
CA LEU A 289 8.18 -9.55 -16.37
C LEU A 289 6.73 -9.08 -16.28
N ASP A 290 6.39 -7.96 -16.92
CA ASP A 290 5.01 -7.50 -17.04
C ASP A 290 4.14 -8.54 -17.76
N GLU A 291 4.65 -9.21 -18.80
CA GLU A 291 3.88 -10.21 -19.54
C GLU A 291 3.47 -11.44 -18.72
N ARG A 292 4.24 -11.73 -17.66
CA ARG A 292 4.02 -12.90 -16.79
C ARG A 292 3.11 -12.58 -15.62
N ASN A 293 2.84 -11.31 -15.35
CA ASN A 293 1.95 -10.90 -14.27
C ASN A 293 0.49 -10.99 -14.74
N PRO A 294 -0.42 -11.68 -14.03
CA PRO A 294 -1.84 -11.71 -14.37
C PRO A 294 -2.47 -10.31 -14.51
N SER A 295 -2.14 -9.36 -13.62
CA SER A 295 -2.56 -7.95 -13.75
C SER A 295 -1.87 -7.27 -14.93
N GLY A 296 -0.69 -7.77 -15.31
CA GLY A 296 0.06 -7.40 -16.51
C GLY A 296 -0.62 -7.80 -17.83
N LEU A 297 -1.49 -8.82 -17.83
CA LEU A 297 -2.30 -9.20 -19.00
C LEU A 297 -3.43 -8.20 -19.25
N ILE A 298 -4.12 -7.78 -18.18
CA ILE A 298 -5.11 -6.67 -18.23
C ILE A 298 -4.40 -5.38 -18.66
N TYR A 299 -3.19 -5.17 -18.17
CA TYR A 299 -2.33 -4.05 -18.56
C TYR A 299 -1.87 -4.10 -20.04
N LYS A 300 -1.61 -5.28 -20.61
CA LYS A 300 -1.18 -5.45 -22.00
C LYS A 300 -2.21 -4.96 -23.00
N GLU A 301 -3.50 -5.11 -22.69
CA GLU A 301 -4.59 -4.56 -23.49
C GLU A 301 -4.54 -3.02 -23.60
N ILE A 302 -3.85 -2.34 -22.67
CA ILE A 302 -3.57 -0.90 -22.72
C ILE A 302 -2.34 -0.57 -23.58
N LYS A 303 -1.34 -1.46 -23.63
CA LYS A 303 0.01 -1.18 -24.16
C LYS A 303 0.12 -1.28 -25.69
N SER A 304 -0.76 -2.02 -26.35
CA SER A 304 -0.76 -2.10 -27.82
C SER A 304 -1.29 -0.79 -28.42
N ASN A 305 -0.43 -0.07 -29.14
CA ASN A 305 -0.66 1.27 -29.71
C ASN A 305 -1.71 1.37 -30.84
N GLU A 306 -2.59 0.40 -30.93
CA GLU A 306 -3.83 0.45 -31.67
C GLU A 306 -4.82 -0.12 -30.67
N PHE A 307 -5.76 0.65 -30.14
CA PHE A 307 -7.09 0.19 -29.70
C PHE A 307 -7.78 1.23 -28.81
N ASP A 308 -9.06 1.37 -29.10
CA ASP A 308 -10.02 2.06 -28.29
C ASP A 308 -10.08 1.43 -26.89
N VAL A 309 -9.58 2.16 -25.89
CA VAL A 309 -9.51 1.76 -24.45
C VAL A 309 -10.89 1.38 -23.86
N THR A 310 -11.96 1.41 -24.66
CA THR A 310 -13.32 1.03 -24.30
C THR A 310 -13.57 -0.48 -24.37
N GLU A 311 -12.87 -1.28 -25.18
CA GLU A 311 -13.37 -2.64 -25.48
C GLU A 311 -12.76 -3.80 -24.68
N ASN A 312 -11.52 -3.71 -24.19
CA ASN A 312 -10.81 -4.93 -23.74
C ASN A 312 -10.77 -5.15 -22.23
N TRP A 313 -10.78 -4.10 -21.40
CA TRP A 313 -10.81 -4.27 -19.95
C TRP A 313 -12.12 -4.93 -19.51
N ILE A 314 -12.03 -6.10 -18.87
CA ILE A 314 -13.19 -6.71 -18.21
C ILE A 314 -13.60 -5.79 -17.07
N ARG A 315 -14.68 -5.02 -17.30
CA ARG A 315 -15.21 -4.11 -16.30
C ARG A 315 -16.32 -4.79 -15.52
N PRO A 316 -16.32 -4.68 -14.19
CA PRO A 316 -17.47 -5.06 -13.41
C PRO A 316 -18.63 -4.11 -13.74
N LYS A 317 -19.85 -4.63 -13.63
CA LYS A 317 -21.05 -3.79 -13.78
C LYS A 317 -21.00 -2.70 -12.71
N CYS A 318 -21.16 -1.44 -13.14
CA CYS A 318 -21.16 -0.31 -12.23
C CYS A 318 -22.29 -0.43 -11.20
N ILE A 319 -21.96 -0.23 -9.92
CA ILE A 319 -22.90 -0.26 -8.79
C ILE A 319 -23.17 1.19 -8.37
N HIS A 320 -24.32 1.72 -8.78
CA HIS A 320 -24.71 3.10 -8.46
C HIS A 320 -25.35 3.25 -7.07
N ASP A 321 -26.16 2.26 -6.68
CA ASP A 321 -26.79 2.19 -5.37
C ASP A 321 -26.15 1.06 -4.56
N GLU A 322 -25.04 1.40 -3.89
CA GLU A 322 -24.30 0.44 -3.06
C GLU A 322 -25.15 -0.10 -1.90
N TYR A 323 -26.08 0.69 -1.36
CA TYR A 323 -26.92 0.26 -0.23
C TYR A 323 -27.87 -0.86 -0.66
N THR A 324 -28.63 -0.62 -1.73
CA THR A 324 -29.55 -1.63 -2.29
C THR A 324 -28.78 -2.85 -2.79
N TRP A 325 -27.64 -2.65 -3.46
CA TRP A 325 -26.82 -3.75 -3.94
C TRP A 325 -26.28 -4.61 -2.79
N LYS A 326 -25.72 -4.02 -1.72
CA LYS A 326 -25.25 -4.74 -0.53
C LYS A 326 -26.37 -5.54 0.12
N LYS A 327 -27.56 -4.94 0.28
CA LYS A 327 -28.73 -5.60 0.86
C LYS A 327 -29.10 -6.87 0.07
N ASN A 328 -29.17 -6.76 -1.25
CA ASN A 328 -29.48 -7.91 -2.13
C ASN A 328 -28.40 -8.99 -2.05
N TYR A 329 -27.11 -8.59 -2.07
CA TYR A 329 -25.99 -9.52 -1.97
C TYR A 329 -26.03 -10.37 -0.70
N TYR A 330 -26.31 -9.76 0.46
CA TYR A 330 -26.43 -10.50 1.72
C TYR A 330 -27.68 -11.40 1.78
N CYS A 331 -28.81 -10.97 1.21
CA CYS A 331 -29.99 -11.82 1.08
C CYS A 331 -29.70 -13.09 0.25
N ASP A 332 -29.01 -12.93 -0.88
CA ASP A 332 -28.68 -14.05 -1.78
C ASP A 332 -27.68 -15.04 -1.14
N LEU A 333 -26.72 -14.54 -0.36
CA LEU A 333 -25.81 -15.37 0.42
C LEU A 333 -26.56 -16.22 1.46
N GLN A 334 -27.50 -15.61 2.18
CA GLN A 334 -28.31 -16.33 3.16
C GLN A 334 -29.17 -17.41 2.50
N ALA A 335 -29.72 -17.14 1.31
CA ALA A 335 -30.52 -18.10 0.55
C ALA A 335 -29.71 -19.30 0.00
N LYS A 336 -28.39 -19.16 -0.19
CA LYS A 336 -27.50 -20.24 -0.66
C LYS A 336 -26.95 -21.14 0.46
N HIS A 337 -27.12 -20.72 1.72
CA HIS A 337 -26.68 -21.46 2.91
C HIS A 337 -27.83 -22.13 3.69
N ILE A 338 -29.05 -22.08 3.14
CA ILE A 338 -30.22 -22.87 3.53
C ILE A 338 -30.43 -23.93 2.45
#